data_AF-A0A424HV43-F1
#
_entry.id   AF-A0A424HV43-F1
#
_cell.length_a   1.000
_cell.length_b   1.000
_cell.length_c   1.000
_cell.angle_alpha   90.00
_cell.angle_beta   90.00
_cell.angle_gamma   90.00
#
_symmetry.space_group_name_H-M   'P 1'
#
loop_
_entity.id
_entity.type
_entity.pdbx_description
1 polymer ?
#
loop_
_entity_poly.entity_id
_entity_poly.type
_entity_poly.pdbx_seq_one_letter_code
_entity_poly.pdbx_strand_id
1 'polypeptide(L)'
;MGDKIIMAGADWCGFTKKAKKEIEAKNLQDKFTVLDCDGDDKDNKYCKGVTGFPMFKTEDNELCYSGYGPLDKVMTKCKVKEEEQAPAPSSLMTMSQVVDKMGTFEDRLGQLEAQFRERDD
;
A
#
# COMPACT_ATOMS: atom_id res chain seq x y z
N MET A 1 -8.44 -13.82 16.83
CA MET A 1 -7.52 -14.58 15.95
C MET A 1 -6.34 -13.65 15.72
N GLY A 2 -5.12 -14.11 16.01
CA GLY A 2 -3.95 -13.23 16.13
C GLY A 2 -3.50 -12.71 14.78
N ASP A 3 -3.29 -11.40 14.66
CA ASP A 3 -2.72 -10.75 13.48
C ASP A 3 -1.21 -11.05 13.38
N LYS A 4 -0.86 -12.24 12.87
CA LYS A 4 0.55 -12.60 12.61
C LYS A 4 1.00 -12.06 11.26
N ILE A 5 2.13 -11.36 11.28
CA ILE A 5 2.80 -10.80 10.10
C ILE A 5 3.97 -11.72 9.74
N ILE A 6 3.97 -12.21 8.51
CA ILE A 6 5.03 -13.05 7.98
C ILE A 6 6.05 -12.17 7.27
N MET A 7 7.29 -12.15 7.76
CA MET A 7 8.40 -11.45 7.14
C MET A 7 9.18 -12.43 6.27
N ALA A 8 9.07 -12.28 4.96
CA ALA A 8 9.91 -12.98 3.99
C ALA A 8 11.28 -12.30 3.91
N GLY A 9 12.30 -13.00 4.40
CA GLY A 9 13.67 -12.55 4.52
C GLY A 9 14.65 -13.44 3.76
N ALA A 10 15.91 -13.00 3.78
CA ALA A 10 17.06 -13.77 3.31
C ALA A 10 18.24 -13.48 4.25
N ASP A 11 19.00 -14.51 4.61
CA ASP A 11 20.14 -14.43 5.54
C ASP A 11 21.36 -13.68 4.98
N TRP A 12 21.43 -13.44 3.67
CA TRP A 12 22.46 -12.57 3.09
C TRP A 12 22.04 -11.09 3.08
N CYS A 13 20.75 -10.77 3.28
CA CYS A 13 20.25 -9.39 3.23
C CYS A 13 20.47 -8.66 4.56
N GLY A 14 21.29 -7.60 4.53
CA GLY A 14 21.59 -6.78 5.72
C GLY A 14 20.36 -6.08 6.32
N PHE A 15 19.37 -5.72 5.50
CA PHE A 15 18.13 -5.10 5.96
C PHE A 15 17.22 -6.09 6.70
N THR A 16 17.14 -7.33 6.22
CA THR A 16 16.42 -8.42 6.91
C THR A 16 16.97 -8.63 8.31
N LYS A 17 18.31 -8.69 8.46
CA LYS A 17 18.96 -8.83 9.77
C LYS A 17 18.67 -7.68 10.72
N LYS A 18 18.66 -6.44 10.20
CA LYS A 18 18.31 -5.25 11.01
C LYS A 18 16.86 -5.32 11.50
N ALA A 19 15.93 -5.64 10.61
CA ALA A 19 14.52 -5.78 10.98
C ALA A 19 14.30 -6.90 12.00
N LYS A 20 14.93 -8.07 11.84
CA LYS A 20 14.89 -9.17 12.82
C LYS A 20 15.39 -8.72 14.20
N LYS A 21 16.53 -8.02 14.25
CA LYS A 21 17.05 -7.45 15.51
C LYS A 21 16.10 -6.44 16.14
N GLU A 22 15.41 -5.61 15.34
CA GLU A 22 14.43 -4.66 15.88
C GLU A 22 13.18 -5.37 16.43
N ILE A 23 12.71 -6.44 15.77
CA ILE A 23 11.60 -7.28 16.24
C ILE A 23 11.94 -7.91 17.60
N GLU A 24 13.15 -8.46 17.71
CA GLU A 24 13.65 -9.05 18.96
C GLU A 24 13.81 -8.00 20.06
N ALA A 25 14.40 -6.84 19.75
CA ALA A 25 14.56 -5.73 20.69
C ALA A 25 13.22 -5.21 21.22
N LYS A 26 12.17 -5.25 20.40
CA LYS A 26 10.81 -4.85 20.79
C LYS A 26 9.94 -5.99 21.33
N ASN A 27 10.47 -7.20 21.46
CA ASN A 27 9.72 -8.39 21.89
C ASN A 27 8.46 -8.69 21.03
N LEU A 28 8.52 -8.38 19.73
CA LEU A 28 7.39 -8.57 18.80
C LEU A 28 7.39 -9.93 18.12
N GLN A 29 8.14 -10.90 18.66
CA GLN A 29 8.29 -12.25 18.09
C GLN A 29 6.97 -13.04 18.05
N ASP A 30 6.03 -12.73 18.94
CA ASP A 30 4.69 -13.35 18.93
C ASP A 30 3.84 -12.87 17.73
N LYS A 31 4.14 -11.67 17.22
CA LYS A 31 3.41 -11.01 16.12
C LYS A 31 4.11 -11.15 14.78
N PHE A 32 5.43 -11.28 14.75
CA PHE A 32 6.19 -11.43 13.51
C PHE A 32 6.82 -12.80 13.39
N THR A 33 6.53 -13.50 12.30
CA THR A 33 7.20 -14.75 11.93
C THR A 33 8.20 -14.44 10.82
N VAL A 34 9.49 -14.60 11.08
CA VAL A 34 10.54 -14.40 10.07
C VAL A 34 10.79 -15.73 9.37
N LEU A 35 10.68 -15.75 8.05
CA LEU A 35 10.96 -16.90 7.19
C LEU A 35 12.16 -16.59 6.30
N ASP A 36 13.03 -17.57 6.11
CA ASP A 36 14.19 -17.45 5.23
C ASP A 36 13.90 -18.05 3.85
N CYS A 37 13.49 -17.19 2.93
CA CYS A 37 13.03 -17.58 1.60
C CYS A 37 14.14 -17.91 0.60
N ASP A 38 15.40 -17.73 1.00
CA ASP A 38 16.59 -18.01 0.17
C ASP A 38 17.28 -19.33 0.60
N GLY A 39 17.10 -19.74 1.85
CA GLY A 39 17.63 -20.97 2.44
C GLY A 39 16.55 -22.01 2.70
N ASP A 40 16.28 -22.27 3.99
CA ASP A 40 15.47 -23.40 4.46
C ASP A 40 13.97 -23.27 4.13
N ASP A 41 13.40 -22.06 4.14
CA ASP A 41 11.96 -21.84 3.90
C ASP A 41 11.61 -21.53 2.45
N LYS A 42 12.52 -21.71 1.49
CA LYS A 42 12.31 -21.36 0.07
C LYS A 42 11.02 -21.95 -0.54
N ASP A 43 10.64 -23.16 -0.11
CA ASP A 43 9.47 -23.88 -0.61
C ASP A 43 8.15 -23.42 0.04
N ASN A 44 8.23 -22.55 1.04
CA ASN A 44 7.09 -22.04 1.76
C ASN A 44 6.22 -21.15 0.86
N LYS A 45 4.89 -21.24 1.01
CA LYS A 45 3.93 -20.43 0.24
C LYS A 45 4.16 -18.92 0.41
N TYR A 46 4.72 -18.48 1.54
CA TYR A 46 5.03 -17.06 1.78
C TYR A 46 6.23 -16.55 0.99
N CYS A 47 7.11 -17.45 0.53
CA CYS A 47 8.29 -17.11 -0.25
C CYS A 47 8.02 -17.03 -1.76
N LYS A 48 6.87 -17.54 -2.21
CA LYS A 48 6.44 -17.44 -3.61
C LYS A 48 6.11 -15.99 -3.99
N GLY A 49 6.61 -15.56 -5.16
CA GLY A 49 6.39 -14.21 -5.68
C GLY A 49 7.17 -13.10 -4.97
N VAL A 50 8.15 -13.44 -4.13
CA VAL A 50 9.02 -12.46 -3.48
C VAL A 50 10.11 -12.04 -4.46
N THR A 51 10.01 -10.81 -4.95
CA THR A 51 10.96 -10.20 -5.91
C THR A 51 12.12 -9.46 -5.25
N GLY A 52 12.12 -9.32 -3.92
CA GLY A 52 13.11 -8.58 -3.15
C GLY A 52 12.92 -8.72 -1.64
N PHE A 53 13.97 -8.48 -0.87
CA PHE A 53 13.98 -8.66 0.58
C PHE A 53 14.30 -7.35 1.33
N PRO A 54 13.70 -7.09 2.49
CA PRO A 54 12.63 -7.85 3.16
C PRO A 54 11.22 -7.52 2.62
N MET A 55 10.30 -8.49 2.68
CA MET A 55 8.87 -8.27 2.42
C MET A 55 8.03 -8.72 3.61
N PHE A 56 6.89 -8.06 3.81
CA PHE A 56 5.95 -8.37 4.87
C PHE A 56 4.60 -8.75 4.27
N LYS A 57 4.12 -9.93 4.66
CA LYS A 57 2.86 -10.51 4.24
C LYS A 57 1.96 -10.77 5.45
N THR A 58 0.65 -10.79 5.25
CA THR A 58 -0.29 -11.31 6.23
C THR A 58 -0.28 -12.85 6.28
N GLU A 59 -0.95 -13.41 7.28
CA GLU A 59 -1.24 -14.85 7.37
C GLU A 59 -2.02 -15.37 6.14
N ASP A 60 -2.82 -14.49 5.49
CA ASP A 60 -3.53 -14.75 4.24
C ASP A 60 -2.64 -14.77 2.99
N ASN A 61 -1.32 -14.60 3.14
CA ASN A 61 -0.34 -14.54 2.04
C ASN A 61 -0.40 -13.26 1.20
N GLU A 62 -1.16 -12.25 1.63
CA GLU A 62 -1.24 -10.96 0.93
C GLU A 62 -0.04 -10.07 1.26
N LEU A 63 0.51 -9.38 0.26
CA LEU A 63 1.63 -8.46 0.44
C LEU A 63 1.12 -7.14 1.04
N CYS A 64 1.58 -6.82 2.24
CA CYS A 64 1.19 -5.59 2.93
C CYS A 64 2.24 -4.49 2.80
N TYR A 65 3.51 -4.87 2.80
CA TYR A 65 4.62 -3.94 2.72
C TYR A 65 5.84 -4.58 2.07
N SER A 66 6.44 -3.87 1.11
CA SER A 66 7.67 -4.27 0.45
C SER A 66 8.82 -3.34 0.84
N GLY A 67 9.95 -3.91 1.26
CA GLY A 67 11.18 -3.19 1.56
C GLY A 67 11.43 -2.96 3.06
N TYR A 68 12.54 -2.30 3.36
CA TYR A 68 12.91 -1.95 4.73
C TYR A 68 12.17 -0.68 5.19
N GLY A 69 11.59 -0.72 6.37
CA GLY A 69 10.92 0.42 7.00
C GLY A 69 10.79 0.22 8.50
N PRO A 70 10.40 1.28 9.24
CA PRO A 70 10.15 1.18 10.67
C PRO A 70 9.01 0.19 10.93
N LEU A 71 9.18 -0.70 11.92
CA LEU A 71 8.20 -1.76 12.20
C LEU A 71 6.80 -1.23 12.49
N ASP A 72 6.69 -0.03 13.06
CA ASP A 72 5.41 0.61 13.38
C ASP A 72 4.56 0.89 12.13
N LYS A 73 5.21 1.35 11.05
CA LYS A 73 4.57 1.58 9.75
C LYS A 73 4.12 0.26 9.12
N VAL A 74 4.94 -0.78 9.26
CA VAL A 74 4.60 -2.13 8.78
C VAL A 74 3.39 -2.67 9.52
N MET A 75 3.37 -2.60 10.85
CA MET A 75 2.22 -3.07 11.65
C MET A 75 0.94 -2.29 11.33
N THR A 76 1.05 -0.99 11.07
CA THR A 76 -0.09 -0.17 10.67
C THR A 76 -0.61 -0.56 9.29
N LYS A 77 0.26 -0.63 8.26
CA LYS A 77 -0.12 -1.05 6.89
C LYS A 77 -0.67 -2.48 6.86
N CYS A 78 -0.07 -3.41 7.61
CA CYS A 78 -0.53 -4.80 7.71
C CYS A 78 -1.88 -4.94 8.45
N LYS A 79 -2.35 -3.92 9.18
CA LYS A 79 -3.64 -3.93 9.88
C LYS A 79 -4.78 -3.30 9.08
N VAL A 80 -4.52 -2.79 7.87
CA VAL A 80 -5.56 -2.18 7.04
C VAL A 80 -6.00 -3.19 5.98
N LYS A 81 -7.18 -3.78 6.19
CA LYS A 81 -8.04 -4.19 5.08
C LYS A 81 -8.59 -2.91 4.43
N GLU A 82 -8.71 -2.95 3.10
CA GLU A 82 -9.16 -1.93 2.14
C GLU A 82 -8.10 -0.98 1.55
N GLU A 83 -7.82 -1.24 0.26
CA GLU A 83 -7.29 -0.36 -0.80
C GLU A 83 -5.94 0.35 -0.60
N GLU A 84 -4.88 -0.23 -1.15
CA GLU A 84 -3.94 0.52 -2.00
C GLU A 84 -3.29 -0.44 -3.02
N GLN A 85 -4.09 -0.79 -4.02
CA GLN A 85 -3.74 -0.95 -5.43
C GLN A 85 -2.25 -0.89 -5.78
N ALA A 86 -1.73 -1.98 -6.33
CA ALA A 86 -0.58 -1.91 -7.21
C ALA A 86 -0.95 -1.08 -8.44
N PRO A 87 -0.32 0.09 -8.71
CA PRO A 87 -0.42 0.69 -10.03
C PRO A 87 0.61 0.02 -10.93
N ALA A 88 0.20 -0.96 -11.73
CA ALA A 88 0.88 -1.21 -12.99
C ALA A 88 0.48 -0.06 -13.94
N PRO A 89 1.40 0.78 -14.43
CA PRO A 89 1.06 1.80 -15.41
C PRO A 89 0.83 1.11 -16.76
N SER A 90 -0.42 0.86 -17.12
CA SER A 90 -0.79 0.57 -18.51
C SER A 90 -1.75 1.66 -18.98
N SER A 91 -1.11 2.61 -19.63
CA SER A 91 -1.67 3.67 -20.46
C SER A 91 -2.89 3.19 -21.26
N LEU A 92 -4.02 3.89 -21.07
CA LEU A 92 -4.93 4.34 -22.14
C LEU A 92 -6.07 5.13 -21.48
N MET A 93 -5.85 6.43 -21.26
CA MET A 93 -6.95 7.37 -21.02
C MET A 93 -7.78 7.48 -22.30
N THR A 94 -9.08 7.25 -22.22
CA THR A 94 -10.02 7.50 -23.32
C THR A 94 -10.49 8.95 -23.30
N MET A 95 -10.38 9.62 -24.45
CA MET A 95 -10.73 11.04 -24.66
C MET A 95 -12.23 11.39 -24.52
N SER A 96 -13.11 10.43 -24.26
CA SER A 96 -14.56 10.69 -24.25
C SER A 96 -15.07 11.38 -22.98
N GLN A 97 -14.35 11.36 -21.86
CA GLN A 97 -14.85 11.93 -20.59
C GLN A 97 -14.51 13.42 -20.40
N VAL A 98 -13.62 14.00 -21.21
CA VAL A 98 -13.26 15.43 -21.14
C VAL A 98 -14.27 16.35 -21.84
N VAL A 99 -15.08 15.83 -22.77
CA VAL A 99 -16.07 16.63 -23.51
C VAL A 99 -17.37 16.87 -22.74
N ASP A 100 -17.79 15.96 -21.87
CA ASP A 100 -19.05 16.12 -21.10
C ASP A 100 -18.96 17.18 -19.99
N LYS A 101 -17.76 17.50 -19.50
CA LYS A 101 -17.57 18.50 -18.42
C LYS A 101 -17.46 19.94 -18.88
N MET A 102 -17.39 20.21 -20.19
CA MET A 102 -17.38 21.59 -20.70
C MET A 102 -18.80 22.16 -20.88
N GLY A 103 -19.84 21.33 -20.97
CA GLY A 103 -21.22 21.80 -21.20
C GLY A 103 -21.92 22.47 -20.01
N THR A 104 -21.46 22.23 -18.77
CA THR A 104 -22.14 22.75 -17.55
C THR A 104 -21.55 24.05 -17.01
N PHE A 105 -20.46 24.57 -17.60
CA PHE A 105 -19.81 25.77 -17.10
C PHE A 105 -20.49 27.06 -17.60
N GLU A 106 -21.00 27.06 -18.84
CA GLU A 106 -21.67 28.23 -19.42
C GLU A 106 -23.01 28.54 -18.71
N ASP A 107 -23.71 27.52 -18.21
CA ASP A 107 -24.98 27.69 -17.47
C ASP A 107 -24.78 28.39 -16.12
N ARG A 108 -23.62 28.22 -15.48
CA ARG A 108 -23.30 28.85 -14.19
C ARG A 108 -22.86 30.31 -14.32
N LEU A 109 -22.38 30.74 -15.48
CA LEU A 109 -22.02 32.14 -15.71
C LEU A 109 -23.28 33.02 -15.87
N GLY A 110 -24.30 32.51 -16.56
CA GLY A 110 -25.56 33.24 -16.78
C GLY A 110 -26.34 33.53 -15.48
N GLN A 111 -26.21 32.69 -14.45
CA GLN A 111 -26.90 32.86 -13.18
C GLN A 111 -26.25 33.92 -12.26
N LEU A 112 -24.99 34.28 -12.51
CA LEU A 112 -24.26 35.29 -11.72
C LEU A 112 -24.56 36.73 -12.20
N GLU A 113 -24.85 36.93 -13.50
CA GLU A 113 -25.20 38.25 -14.05
C GLU A 113 -26.61 38.71 -13.66
N ALA A 114 -27.56 37.78 -13.46
CA ALA A 114 -28.92 38.13 -13.05
C ALA A 114 -28.98 38.72 -11.63
N GLN A 115 -28.05 38.36 -10.75
CA GLN A 115 -28.08 38.76 -9.34
C GLN A 115 -27.55 40.19 -9.08
N PHE A 116 -26.87 40.80 -10.07
CA PHE A 116 -26.30 42.15 -9.93
C PHE A 116 -27.26 43.28 -10.33
N ARG A 117 -28.41 42.98 -10.96
CA ARG A 117 -29.32 44.00 -11.50
C ARG A 117 -30.46 44.43 -10.55
N GLU A 118 -30.66 43.73 -9.44
CA GLU A 118 -31.73 44.06 -8.47
C GLU A 118 -31.26 44.95 -7.30
N ARG A 119 -30.01 45.42 -7.32
CA ARG A 119 -29.43 46.22 -6.21
C ARG A 119 -29.20 47.70 -6.58
N ASP A 120 -29.97 48.23 -7.53
CA ASP A 120 -29.88 49.62 -8.01
C ASP A 120 -31.25 50.31 -8.08
N ASP A 121 -32.22 49.91 -7.23
CA ASP A 121 -33.45 50.69 -6.94
C ASP A 121 -33.52 51.03 -5.44
#